data_AF-A0A7L4RKN0-F1
#
_entry.id   AF-A0A7L4RKN0-F1
#
_cell.length_a   1.000
_cell.length_b   1.000
_cell.length_c   1.000
_cell.angle_alpha   90.00
_cell.angle_beta   90.00
_cell.angle_gamma   90.00
#
_symmetry.space_group_name_H-M   'P 1'
#
loop_
_entity.id
_entity.type
_entity.pdbx_description
1 polymer ?
#
loop_
_entity_poly.entity_id
_entity_poly.type
_entity_poly.pdbx_seq_one_letter_code
_entity_poly.pdbx_strand_id
1 'polypeptide(L)'
;IGVFLGNIAKTSGSTLAGVSALGIFPHGLFELLAYSTGALAGGILSHAMVTRKINNLDFFHVVYDAAKLTAWAILFLAVAAFIESTGAAA
;
A
#
# COMPACT_ATOMS: atom_id res chain seq x y z
N ILE A 1 10.13 -0.35 0.11
CA ILE A 1 11.08 -1.43 0.58
C ILE A 1 12.59 -1.24 0.28
N GLY A 2 13.06 -0.90 -0.94
CA GLY A 2 14.51 -0.91 -1.26
C GLY A 2 15.37 0.08 -0.46
N VAL A 3 14.86 1.29 -0.24
CA VAL A 3 15.52 2.33 0.57
C VAL A 3 15.54 1.95 2.06
N PHE A 4 14.49 1.25 2.54
CA PHE A 4 14.36 0.71 3.90
C PHE A 4 15.41 -0.34 4.23
N LEU A 5 15.61 -1.33 3.36
CA LEU A 5 16.66 -2.33 3.52
C LEU A 5 18.06 -1.70 3.45
N GLY A 6 18.23 -0.68 2.61
CA GLY A 6 19.48 0.07 2.50
C GLY A 6 19.85 0.85 3.75
N ASN A 7 18.87 1.52 4.40
CA ASN A 7 19.12 2.26 5.63
C ASN A 7 19.30 1.33 6.84
N ILE A 8 18.48 0.28 6.98
CA ILE A 8 18.65 -0.71 8.05
C ILE A 8 20.03 -1.38 7.93
N ALA A 9 20.44 -1.81 6.74
CA ALA A 9 21.75 -2.41 6.51
C ALA A 9 22.92 -1.47 6.86
N LYS A 10 22.76 -0.15 6.71
CA LYS A 10 23.76 0.85 7.12
C LYS A 10 23.83 1.06 8.64
N THR A 11 22.76 0.77 9.38
CA THR A 11 22.65 1.07 10.83
C THR A 11 22.76 -0.17 11.73
N SER A 12 22.80 -1.39 11.15
CA SER A 12 22.84 -2.71 11.82
C SER A 12 23.94 -2.96 12.87
N GLY A 13 24.79 -1.98 13.19
CA GLY A 13 25.86 -2.10 14.19
C GLY A 13 25.68 -1.28 15.48
N SER A 14 24.60 -0.48 15.62
CA SER A 14 24.46 0.43 16.77
C SER A 14 23.10 0.34 17.46
N THR A 15 23.06 0.62 18.76
CA THR A 15 21.84 0.70 19.60
C THR A 15 20.79 1.69 19.08
N LEU A 16 21.14 2.53 18.11
CA LEU A 16 20.26 3.44 17.36
C LEU A 16 19.41 2.74 16.28
N ALA A 17 19.69 1.47 15.95
CA ALA A 17 18.90 0.70 14.98
C ALA A 17 17.43 0.53 15.40
N GLY A 18 17.17 0.35 16.70
CA GLY A 18 15.80 0.26 17.24
C GLY A 18 15.02 1.57 17.10
N VAL A 19 15.66 2.71 17.41
CA VAL A 19 15.05 4.05 17.31
C VAL A 19 14.83 4.44 15.84
N SER A 20 15.75 4.07 14.95
CA SER A 20 15.61 4.27 13.51
C SER A 20 14.46 3.44 12.92
N ALA A 21 14.26 2.20 13.40
CA ALA A 21 13.13 1.36 12.99
C ALA A 21 11.76 1.91 13.43
N LEU A 22 11.71 2.58 14.60
CA LEU A 22 10.48 3.20 15.13
C LEU A 22 10.02 4.42 14.32
N GLY A 23 10.94 5.25 13.82
CA GLY A 23 10.61 6.37 12.92
C GLY A 23 10.12 5.93 11.54
N ILE A 24 10.43 4.69 11.14
CA ILE A 24 10.13 4.09 9.84
C ILE A 24 8.79 3.34 9.84
N PHE A 25 8.29 2.96 11.01
CA PHE A 25 7.04 2.21 11.19
C PHE A 25 5.81 2.85 10.52
N PRO A 26 5.62 4.18 10.56
CA PRO A 26 4.48 4.82 9.89
C PRO A 26 4.46 4.55 8.39
N HIS A 27 5.61 4.59 7.70
CA HIS A 27 5.69 4.31 6.27
C HIS A 27 5.30 2.86 5.95
N GLY A 28 5.92 1.89 6.64
CA GLY A 28 5.67 0.46 6.39
C GLY A 28 4.21 0.08 6.63
N LEU A 29 3.53 0.72 7.59
CA LEU A 29 2.11 0.53 7.84
C LEU A 29 1.25 1.02 6.66
N PHE A 30 1.54 2.21 6.12
CA PHE A 30 0.81 2.74 4.96
C PHE A 30 1.09 1.97 3.66
N GLU A 31 2.33 1.51 3.44
CA GLU A 31 2.64 0.59 2.33
C GLU A 31 1.83 -0.70 2.45
N LEU A 32 1.80 -1.32 3.64
CA LEU A 32 1.06 -2.56 3.87
C LEU A 32 -0.45 -2.37 3.64
N LEU A 33 -1.02 -1.26 4.11
CA LEU A 33 -2.42 -0.91 3.88
C LEU A 33 -2.72 -0.69 2.39
N ALA A 34 -1.82 -0.02 1.67
CA ALA A 34 -1.94 0.16 0.22
C ALA A 34 -1.97 -1.19 -0.51
N TYR A 35 -1.00 -2.06 -0.25
CA TYR A 35 -0.93 -3.39 -0.88
C TYR A 35 -2.12 -4.28 -0.49
N SER A 36 -2.53 -4.27 0.77
CA SER A 36 -3.69 -5.03 1.25
C SER A 36 -4.98 -4.56 0.57
N THR A 37 -5.21 -3.26 0.51
CA THR A 37 -6.40 -2.67 -0.13
C THR A 37 -6.40 -2.94 -1.64
N GLY A 38 -5.24 -2.85 -2.29
CA GLY A 38 -5.09 -3.21 -3.71
C GLY A 38 -5.36 -4.69 -3.98
N ALA A 39 -4.86 -5.59 -3.13
CA ALA A 39 -5.13 -7.02 -3.23
C ALA A 39 -6.61 -7.35 -3.04
N LEU A 40 -7.28 -6.70 -2.08
CA LEU A 40 -8.73 -6.83 -1.87
C LEU A 40 -9.53 -6.36 -3.09
N ALA A 41 -9.19 -5.20 -3.66
CA ALA A 41 -9.83 -4.68 -4.87
C ALA A 41 -9.66 -5.64 -6.05
N GLY A 42 -8.46 -6.18 -6.26
CA GLY A 42 -8.18 -7.17 -7.30
C GLY A 42 -8.93 -8.49 -7.08
N GLY A 43 -9.05 -8.95 -5.83
CA GLY A 43 -9.82 -10.15 -5.48
C GLY A 43 -11.32 -10.00 -5.76
N ILE A 44 -11.90 -8.86 -5.37
CA ILE A 44 -13.31 -8.52 -5.65
C ILE A 44 -13.56 -8.48 -7.16
N LEU A 45 -12.68 -7.82 -7.91
CA LEU A 45 -12.78 -7.72 -9.37
C LEU A 45 -12.66 -9.09 -10.04
N SER A 46 -11.68 -9.91 -9.63
CA SER A 46 -11.47 -11.27 -10.14
C SER A 46 -12.71 -12.15 -9.94
N HIS A 47 -13.27 -12.15 -8.72
CA HIS A 47 -14.51 -12.85 -8.44
C HIS A 47 -15.68 -12.33 -9.30
N ALA A 48 -15.82 -11.01 -9.43
CA ALA A 48 -16.87 -10.41 -10.26
C ALA A 48 -16.77 -10.82 -11.74
N MET A 49 -15.57 -10.93 -12.30
CA MET A 49 -15.34 -11.36 -13.67
C MET A 49 -15.72 -12.82 -13.92
N VAL A 50 -15.49 -13.71 -12.94
CA VAL A 50 -15.81 -15.14 -13.07
C VAL A 50 -17.31 -15.40 -12.83
N THR A 51 -17.93 -14.68 -11.89
CA THR A 51 -19.28 -15.01 -11.43
C THR A 51 -20.39 -14.21 -12.13
N ARG A 52 -20.10 -13.01 -12.66
CA ARG A 52 -21.13 -12.13 -13.26
C ARG A 52 -21.03 -12.07 -14.78
N LYS A 53 -22.18 -11.97 -15.44
CA LYS A 53 -22.23 -11.67 -16.88
C LYS A 53 -21.79 -10.23 -17.10
N ILE A 54 -20.78 -10.04 -17.96
CA ILE A 54 -20.19 -8.74 -18.30
C ILE A 54 -21.24 -7.73 -18.81
N ASN A 55 -22.35 -8.21 -19.38
CA ASN A 55 -23.40 -7.37 -19.95
C ASN A 55 -24.49 -6.91 -18.97
N ASN A 56 -24.31 -7.14 -17.66
CA ASN A 56 -25.25 -6.66 -16.63
C ASN A 56 -24.78 -5.34 -16.02
N LEU A 57 -25.71 -4.42 -15.77
CA LEU A 57 -25.44 -3.13 -15.10
C LEU A 57 -24.76 -3.33 -13.73
N ASP A 58 -25.15 -4.40 -13.02
CA ASP A 58 -24.57 -4.76 -11.72
C ASP A 58 -23.11 -5.18 -11.77
N PHE A 59 -22.60 -5.61 -12.94
CA PHE A 59 -21.17 -5.87 -13.12
C PHE A 59 -20.40 -4.54 -13.13
N PHE A 60 -20.89 -3.55 -13.88
CA PHE A 60 -20.27 -2.23 -13.94
C PHE A 60 -20.26 -1.52 -12.58
N HIS A 61 -21.30 -1.70 -11.75
CA HIS A 61 -21.28 -1.20 -10.38
C HIS A 61 -20.15 -1.80 -9.54
N VAL A 62 -19.93 -3.12 -9.62
CA VAL A 62 -18.84 -3.79 -8.89
C VAL A 62 -17.47 -3.38 -9.41
N VAL A 63 -17.31 -3.24 -10.73
CA VAL A 63 -16.06 -2.74 -11.33
C VAL A 63 -15.78 -1.32 -10.87
N TYR A 64 -16.79 -0.46 -10.80
CA TYR A 64 -16.66 0.92 -10.34
C TYR A 64 -16.29 0.99 -8.85
N ASP A 65 -16.87 0.13 -8.02
CA ASP A 65 -16.52 0.02 -6.60
C ASP A 65 -15.09 -0.51 -6.38
N ALA A 66 -14.69 -1.52 -7.16
CA ALA A 66 -13.31 -2.02 -7.14
C ALA A 66 -12.32 -0.95 -7.60
N ALA A 67 -12.65 -0.16 -8.64
CA ALA A 67 -11.82 0.94 -9.09
C ALA A 67 -11.66 2.03 -8.03
N LYS A 68 -12.71 2.35 -7.27
CA LYS A 68 -12.63 3.28 -6.13
C LYS A 68 -11.71 2.73 -5.03
N LEU A 69 -11.80 1.43 -4.72
CA LEU A 69 -10.89 0.79 -3.76
C LEU A 69 -9.43 0.83 -4.24
N THR A 70 -9.19 0.61 -5.54
CA THR A 70 -7.84 0.76 -6.12
C THR A 70 -7.34 2.21 -6.02
N ALA A 71 -8.21 3.20 -6.25
CA ALA A 71 -7.84 4.61 -6.07
C ALA A 71 -7.45 4.92 -4.61
N TRP A 72 -8.17 4.35 -3.63
CA TRP A 72 -7.80 4.44 -2.21
C TRP A 72 -6.46 3.76 -1.91
N ALA A 73 -6.18 2.60 -2.50
CA ALA A 73 -4.89 1.93 -2.36
C ALA A 73 -3.73 2.80 -2.87
N ILE A 74 -3.90 3.45 -4.03
CA ILE A 74 -2.90 4.38 -4.58
C ILE A 74 -2.70 5.58 -3.65
N LEU A 75 -3.78 6.11 -3.08
CA LEU A 75 -3.70 7.22 -2.13
C LEU A 75 -2.92 6.86 -0.86
N PHE A 76 -3.13 5.66 -0.29
CA PHE A 76 -2.32 5.19 0.83
C PHE A 76 -0.85 5.03 0.48
N LEU A 77 -0.55 4.58 -0.75
CA LEU A 77 0.81 4.44 -1.26
C LEU A 77 1.48 5.82 -1.41
N ALA A 78 0.75 6.82 -1.90
CA ALA A 78 1.24 8.20 -1.98
C ALA A 78 1.51 8.81 -0.59
N VAL A 79 0.64 8.54 0.39
CA VAL A 79 0.85 8.97 1.79
C VAL A 79 2.09 8.30 2.39
N ALA A 80 2.28 6.99 2.16
CA ALA A 80 3.50 6.29 2.57
C ALA A 80 4.74 6.98 1.99
N ALA A 81 4.78 7.20 0.68
CA ALA A 81 5.90 7.83 0.00
C ALA A 81 6.18 9.26 0.52
N PHE A 82 5.14 10.03 0.83
CA PHE A 82 5.29 11.37 1.42
C PHE A 82 5.90 11.33 2.82
N ILE A 83 5.50 10.37 3.64
CA ILE A 83 6.06 10.16 4.98
C ILE A 83 7.54 9.76 4.90
N GLU A 84 7.92 8.89 3.95
CA GLU A 84 9.33 8.57 3.71
C GLU A 84 10.12 9.79 3.26
N SER A 85 9.59 10.57 2.32
CA SER A 85 10.26 11.78 1.83
C SER A 85 10.43 12.85 2.91
N THR A 86 9.50 12.94 3.87
CA THR A 86 9.58 13.91 4.98
C THR A 86 10.46 13.39 6.12
N GLY A 87 10.40 12.08 6.41
CA GLY A 87 11.24 11.42 7.40
C GLY A 87 12.70 11.24 6.97
N ALA A 88 12.99 11.22 5.67
CA ALA A 88 14.35 11.19 5.12
C ALA A 88 15.03 12.58 5.08
N ALA A 89 14.28 13.66 5.32
CA ALA A 89 14.76 15.04 5.29
C ALA A 89 15.11 15.61 6.69
N ALA A 90 14.95 14.82 7.76
CA ALA A 90 15.34 15.14 9.14
C ALA A 90 16.55 14.30 9.56
#